data_AF-F0G4B1-F1
#
_entry.id   AF-F0G4B1-F1
#
_cell.length_a   1.000
_cell.length_b   1.000
_cell.length_c   1.000
_cell.angle_alpha   90.00
_cell.angle_beta   90.00
_cell.angle_gamma   90.00
#
_symmetry.space_group_name_H-M   'P 1'
#
loop_
_entity.id
_entity.type
_entity.pdbx_description
1 polymer ?
#
loop_
_entity_poly.entity_id
_entity_poly.type
_entity_poly.pdbx_seq_one_letter_code
_entity_poly.pdbx_strand_id
1 'polypeptide(L)' 'GPFPATSNPAVTSVGATAIDRFLRPVCYQDFPDELLPEALQQDNPLAIPRLRDGKAE' A
#
# COMPACT_ATOMS: atom_id res chain seq x y z
N GLY A 1 12.47 13.72 9.88
CA GLY A 1 13.70 14.53 10.03
C GLY A 1 14.79 13.71 10.70
N PRO A 2 16.07 14.13 10.69
CA PRO A 2 17.13 13.39 11.39
C PRO A 2 16.94 13.36 12.91
N PHE A 3 17.57 12.40 13.60
CA PHE A 3 17.65 12.40 15.06
C PHE A 3 18.33 13.68 15.57
N PRO A 4 17.86 14.34 16.66
CA PRO A 4 16.85 13.88 17.62
C PRO A 4 15.40 14.23 17.28
N ALA A 5 15.12 14.84 16.12
CA ALA A 5 13.76 15.25 15.77
C ALA A 5 12.79 14.07 15.59
N THR A 6 13.27 12.90 15.19
CA THR A 6 12.52 11.62 15.21
C THR A 6 13.49 10.45 15.30
N SER A 7 13.01 9.30 15.74
CA SER A 7 13.73 8.02 15.75
C SER A 7 13.73 7.30 14.39
N ASN A 8 12.86 7.69 13.44
CA ASN A 8 12.85 7.16 12.08
C ASN A 8 12.77 8.32 11.06
N PRO A 9 13.89 8.68 10.39
CA PRO A 9 13.93 9.80 9.45
C PRO A 9 13.24 9.53 8.10
N ALA A 10 12.96 8.26 7.76
CA ALA A 10 12.37 7.86 6.48
C ALA A 10 10.85 8.11 6.39
N VAL A 11 10.20 8.54 7.48
CA VAL A 11 8.74 8.69 7.59
C VAL A 11 8.35 10.05 8.19
N THR A 12 7.06 10.40 8.08
CA THR A 12 6.46 11.59 8.72
C THR A 12 5.43 11.21 9.77
N SER A 13 5.27 12.05 10.81
CA SER A 13 4.23 11.90 11.85
C SER A 13 2.96 12.71 11.57
N VAL A 14 2.99 13.63 10.59
CA VAL A 14 1.85 14.48 10.18
C VAL A 14 1.76 14.51 8.65
N GLY A 15 0.54 14.62 8.12
CA GLY A 15 0.24 14.54 6.68
C GLY A 15 -0.29 13.16 6.28
N ALA A 16 -0.85 13.05 5.06
CA ALA A 16 -1.52 11.82 4.61
C ALA A 16 -0.60 10.58 4.64
N THR A 17 0.68 10.73 4.29
CA THR A 17 1.69 9.64 4.29
C THR A 17 2.11 9.19 5.70
N ALA A 18 1.60 9.81 6.76
CA ALA A 18 1.85 9.33 8.12
C ALA A 18 1.20 7.96 8.40
N ILE A 19 0.18 7.58 7.61
CA ILE A 19 -0.49 6.27 7.70
C ILE A 19 0.46 5.12 7.38
N ASP A 20 1.42 5.31 6.47
CA ASP A 20 2.33 4.27 5.98
C ASP A 20 3.22 3.68 7.09
N ARG A 21 3.39 4.38 8.20
CA ARG A 21 4.13 3.90 9.39
C ARG A 21 3.51 2.68 10.05
N PHE A 22 2.23 2.44 9.79
CA PHE A 22 1.45 1.37 10.43
C PHE A 22 1.04 0.27 9.45
N LEU A 23 1.49 0.36 8.20
CA LEU A 23 1.17 -0.59 7.14
C LEU A 23 2.36 -1.49 6.84
N ARG A 24 2.10 -2.66 6.25
CA ARG A 24 3.12 -3.55 5.68
C ARG A 24 2.60 -4.18 4.38
N PRO A 25 3.45 -4.39 3.37
CA PRO A 25 3.04 -5.09 2.16
C PRO A 25 2.83 -6.59 2.43
N VAL A 26 1.90 -7.19 1.68
CA VAL A 26 1.67 -8.64 1.61
C VAL A 26 1.45 -9.02 0.15
N CYS A 27 2.11 -10.08 -0.32
CA CYS A 27 1.98 -10.58 -1.68
C CYS A 27 1.09 -11.84 -1.70
N TYR A 28 0.19 -11.91 -2.67
CA TYR A 28 -0.67 -13.08 -2.94
C TYR A 28 -0.27 -13.66 -4.28
N GLN A 29 0.04 -14.95 -4.34
CA GLN A 29 0.50 -15.63 -5.55
C GLN A 29 -0.36 -16.86 -5.82
N ASP A 30 -0.82 -17.02 -7.06
CA ASP A 30 -1.62 -18.15 -7.52
C ASP A 30 -2.94 -18.38 -6.72
N PHE A 31 -3.51 -17.30 -6.17
CA PHE A 31 -4.80 -17.32 -5.49
C PHE A 31 -5.96 -17.25 -6.49
N PRO A 32 -7.04 -18.03 -6.31
CA PRO A 32 -8.30 -17.79 -7.01
C PRO A 32 -8.82 -16.38 -6.73
N ASP A 33 -9.37 -15.71 -7.75
CA ASP A 33 -9.79 -14.30 -7.67
C ASP A 33 -10.85 -14.07 -6.56
N GLU A 34 -11.79 -15.00 -6.42
CA GLU A 34 -12.85 -14.98 -5.39
C GLU A 34 -12.32 -15.03 -3.95
N LEU A 35 -11.08 -15.48 -3.75
CA LEU A 35 -10.42 -15.55 -2.44
C LEU A 35 -9.46 -14.38 -2.19
N LEU A 36 -9.22 -13.53 -3.18
CA LEU A 36 -8.42 -12.34 -3.00
C LEU A 36 -9.20 -11.27 -2.20
N PRO A 37 -8.50 -10.44 -1.40
CA PRO A 37 -9.10 -9.22 -0.89
C PRO A 37 -9.66 -8.37 -2.03
N GLU A 38 -10.79 -7.69 -1.81
CA GLU A 38 -11.47 -6.89 -2.83
C GLU A 38 -10.55 -5.88 -3.55
N ALA A 39 -9.57 -5.31 -2.83
CA ALA A 39 -8.59 -4.38 -3.37
C ALA A 39 -7.64 -5.00 -4.43
N LEU A 40 -7.51 -6.33 -4.48
CA LEU A 40 -6.63 -7.07 -5.39
C LEU A 40 -7.38 -7.88 -6.46
N GLN A 41 -8.72 -7.94 -6.39
CA GLN A 41 -9.53 -8.65 -7.39
C GLN A 41 -9.41 -8.02 -8.77
N GLN A 42 -9.45 -8.84 -9.83
CA GLN A 42 -9.18 -8.38 -11.20
C GLN A 42 -10.07 -7.22 -11.64
N ASP A 43 -11.38 -7.33 -11.36
CA ASP A 43 -12.41 -6.36 -11.79
C ASP A 43 -12.34 -5.01 -11.07
N ASN A 44 -11.43 -4.84 -10.10
CA ASN A 44 -11.26 -3.62 -9.30
C ASN A 44 -12.59 -3.08 -8.73
N PRO A 45 -13.31 -3.88 -7.92
CA PRO A 45 -14.64 -3.49 -7.43
C PRO A 45 -14.62 -2.20 -6.59
N LEU A 46 -13.47 -1.86 -6.00
CA LEU A 46 -13.29 -0.64 -5.21
C LEU A 46 -12.90 0.60 -6.04
N ALA A 47 -12.67 0.43 -7.34
CA ALA A 47 -12.22 1.49 -8.26
C ALA A 47 -11.00 2.27 -7.73
N ILE A 48 -10.04 1.58 -7.11
CA ILE A 48 -8.84 2.19 -6.54
C ILE A 48 -7.70 2.26 -7.58
N PRO A 49 -6.78 3.24 -7.46
CA PRO A 49 -5.59 3.27 -8.30
C PRO A 49 -4.70 2.04 -8.07
N ARG A 50 -4.20 1.44 -9.14
CA ARG A 50 -3.29 0.29 -9.09
C ARG A 50 -2.07 0.51 -10.00
N LEU A 51 -1.01 -0.23 -9.72
CA LEU A 51 0.12 -0.37 -10.62
C LEU A 51 0.12 -1.78 -11.20
N ARG A 52 -0.03 -1.88 -12.52
CA ARG A 52 0.04 -3.14 -13.27
C ARG A 52 1.26 -3.12 -14.19
N ASP A 53 2.16 -4.09 -14.01
CA ASP A 53 3.43 -4.19 -14.75
C ASP A 53 4.24 -2.88 -14.77
N GLY A 54 4.22 -2.15 -13.65
CA GLY A 54 4.91 -0.88 -13.46
C GLY A 54 4.22 0.35 -14.05
N LYS A 55 3.01 0.21 -14.61
CA LYS A 55 2.21 1.32 -15.17
C LYS A 55 0.97 1.58 -14.32
N ALA A 56 0.56 2.84 -14.23
CA ALA A 56 -0.73 3.20 -13.64
C ALA A 56 -1.86 2.61 -14.50
N GLU A 57 -2.77 1.92 -13.83
CA GLU A 57 -4.03 1.39 -14.38
C GLU A 57 -5.17 2.37 -14.17
#